data_AF-A0A382HLB7-F1
#
_entry.id   AF-A0A382HLB7-F1
#
_cell.length_a   1.000
_cell.length_b   1.000
_cell.length_c   1.000
_cell.angle_alpha   90.00
_cell.angle_beta   90.00
_cell.angle_gamma   90.00
#
_symmetry.space_group_name_H-M   'P 1'
#
loop_
_entity.id
_entity.type
_entity.pdbx_description
1 polymer ?
#
loop_
_entity_poly.entity_id
_entity_poly.type
_entity_poly.pdbx_seq_one_letter_code
_entity_poly.pdbx_strand_id
1 'polypeptide(L)' 'MIIQQKLIKIGDRVIIDDKEWKVAEIKENLVTLYHENVEGSGQTILMSPAEVKDILSS' A
#
# COMPACT_ATOMS: atom_id res chain seq x y z
N MET A 1 -14.04 -14.30 18.87
CA MET A 1 -12.85 -13.59 18.37
C MET A 1 -13.27 -12.85 17.11
N ILE A 2 -13.51 -11.54 17.20
CA ILE A 2 -13.83 -10.74 16.02
C ILE A 2 -12.49 -10.39 15.38
N ILE A 3 -12.14 -11.06 14.28
CA ILE A 3 -10.97 -10.68 13.49
C ILE A 3 -11.32 -9.35 12.84
N GLN A 4 -10.79 -8.24 13.36
CA GLN A 4 -10.87 -6.94 12.70
C GLN A 4 -10.08 -7.04 11.39
N GLN A 5 -10.76 -7.37 10.30
CA GLN A 5 -10.18 -7.26 8.96
C GLN A 5 -9.88 -5.78 8.71
N LYS A 6 -8.62 -5.40 8.78
CA LYS A 6 -8.17 -4.04 8.53
C LYS A 6 -8.44 -3.74 7.05
N LEU A 7 -9.38 -2.84 6.79
CA LEU A 7 -9.64 -2.32 5.45
C LEU A 7 -8.47 -1.42 5.05
N ILE A 8 -7.93 -1.62 3.85
CA ILE A 8 -6.93 -0.74 3.24
C ILE A 8 -7.58 0.62 2.99
N LYS A 9 -6.87 1.69 3.32
CA LYS A 9 -7.29 3.06 3.09
C LYS A 9 -6.22 3.83 2.33
N ILE A 10 -6.65 4.82 1.56
CA ILE A 10 -5.74 5.81 0.97
C ILE A 10 -4.98 6.49 2.11
N GLY A 11 -3.66 6.56 1.96
CA GLY A 11 -2.75 7.07 2.99
C GLY A 11 -2.15 6.01 3.90
N ASP A 12 -2.63 4.76 3.89
CA ASP A 12 -1.94 3.66 4.56
C ASP A 12 -0.53 3.51 3.99
N ARG A 13 0.39 3.05 4.84
CA ARG A 13 1.80 2.86 4.49
C ARG A 13 2.19 1.40 4.65
N VAL A 14 2.97 0.90 3.71
CA VAL A 14 3.54 -0.45 3.71
C VAL A 14 5.03 -0.38 3.42
N ILE A 15 5.79 -1.35 3.93
CA ILE A 15 7.20 -1.51 3.62
C ILE A 15 7.33 -2.65 2.61
N ILE A 16 7.95 -2.36 1.46
CA ILE A 16 8.25 -3.33 0.40
C ILE A 16 9.68 -3.07 -0.05
N ASP A 17 10.53 -4.10 -0.04
CA ASP A 17 11.96 -4.01 -0.38
C ASP A 17 12.68 -2.88 0.37
N ASP A 18 12.48 -2.80 1.70
CA ASP A 18 13.04 -1.78 2.60
C ASP A 18 12.66 -0.33 2.27
N LYS A 19 11.64 -0.11 1.42
CA LYS A 19 11.10 1.20 1.06
C LYS A 19 9.70 1.40 1.62
N GLU A 20 9.41 2.61 2.10
CA GLU A 20 8.06 3.00 2.49
C GLU A 20 7.25 3.39 1.24
N TRP A 21 6.10 2.73 1.08
CA TRP A 21 5.13 3.02 0.03
C TRP A 21 3.81 3.46 0.66
N LYS A 22 3.20 4.51 0.11
CA LYS A 22 1.91 5.05 0.53
C LYS A 22 0.82 4.64 -0.45
N VAL A 23 -0.32 4.18 0.04
CA VAL A 23 -1.53 3.99 -0.77
C VAL A 23 -1.99 5.35 -1.30
N ALA A 24 -1.86 5.55 -2.61
CA ALA A 24 -2.21 6.78 -3.30
C ALA A 24 -3.62 6.71 -3.91
N GLU A 25 -3.99 5.55 -4.46
CA GLU A 25 -5.28 5.34 -5.11
C GLU A 25 -5.78 3.91 -4.87
N ILE A 26 -7.10 3.76 -4.75
CA ILE A 26 -7.78 2.45 -4.73
C ILE A 26 -8.87 2.48 -5.80
N LYS A 27 -8.76 1.60 -6.79
CA LYS A 27 -9.76 1.41 -7.85
C LYS A 27 -10.18 -0.04 -7.88
N GLU A 28 -11.39 -0.32 -7.39
CA GLU A 28 -12.02 -1.64 -7.34
C GLU A 28 -11.09 -2.77 -6.87
N ASN A 29 -10.32 -3.36 -7.78
CA ASN A 29 -9.42 -4.48 -7.52
C ASN A 29 -7.93 -4.15 -7.69
N LEU A 30 -7.58 -2.86 -7.72
CA LEU A 30 -6.21 -2.36 -7.86
C LEU A 30 -5.94 -1.29 -6.82
N VAL A 31 -4.75 -1.36 -6.23
CA VAL A 31 -4.20 -0.38 -5.30
C VAL A 31 -2.94 0.20 -5.94
N THR A 32 -2.91 1.52 -6.11
CA THR A 32 -1.71 2.23 -6.53
C THR A 32 -0.95 2.66 -5.28
N LEU A 33 0.27 2.17 -5.16
CA LEU A 33 1.22 2.58 -4.15
C LEU A 33 2.20 3.59 -4.75
N TYR A 34 2.51 4.62 -3.98
CA TYR A 34 3.44 5.68 -4.35
C TYR A 34 4.61 5.72 -3.37
N HIS A 35 5.82 5.85 -3.90
CA HIS A 35 7.04 6.09 -3.14
C HIS A 35 7.72 7.35 -3.68
N GLU A 36 8.14 8.23 -2.79
CA GLU A 36 8.96 9.39 -3.13
C GLU A 36 10.42 9.08 -2.80
N ASN A 37 11.28 9.12 -3.81
CA ASN A 37 12.71 8.97 -3.62
C ASN A 37 13.29 10.25 -3.01
N VAL A 38 14.46 10.13 -2.37
CA VAL A 38 15.20 11.26 -1.79
C VAL A 38 15.56 12.36 -2.80
N GLU A 39 15.62 12.01 -4.09
CA GLU A 39 15.91 12.94 -5.19
C GLU A 39 14.66 13.74 -5.64
N GLY A 40 13.51 13.56 -4.98
CA GLY A 40 12.24 14.19 -5.33
C GLY A 40 11.53 13.56 -6.53
N SER A 41 12.03 12.43 -7.02
CA SER A 41 11.35 11.64 -8.06
C SER A 41 10.36 10.65 -7.44
N GLY A 42 9.17 10.55 -8.03
CA GLY A 42 8.13 9.63 -7.61
C GLY A 42 8.17 8.31 -8.38
N GLN A 43 7.89 7.20 -7.68
CA GLN A 43 7.65 5.89 -8.27
C GLN A 43 6.25 5.41 -7.89
N THR A 44 5.62 4.68 -8.80
CA THR A 44 4.35 4.01 -8.53
C THR A 44 4.44 2.53 -8.85
N ILE A 45 3.77 1.72 -8.04
CA ILE A 45 3.52 0.31 -8.31
C ILE A 45 2.04 0.01 -8.13
N LEU A 46 1.58 -1.04 -8.83
CA LEU A 46 0.21 -1.52 -8.76
C LEU A 46 0.21 -2.88 -8.05
N MET A 47 -0.69 -3.04 -7.08
CA MET A 47 -0.88 -4.28 -6.36
C MET A 47 -2.36 -4.60 -6.20
N SER A 48 -2.67 -5.86 -5.93
CA SER A 48 -4.03 -6.23 -5.55
C SER A 48 -4.34 -5.80 -4.11
N PRO A 49 -5.62 -5.53 -3.78
CA PRO A 49 -6.03 -5.30 -2.40
C PRO A 49 -5.76 -6.48 -1.46
N ALA A 50 -5.59 -7.70 -1.98
CA ALA A 50 -5.25 -8.86 -1.16
C ALA A 50 -3.80 -8.79 -0.68
N GLU A 51 -2.86 -8.57 -1.60
CA GLU A 51 -1.43 -8.49 -1.27
C GLU A 51 -1.12 -7.34 -0.29
N VAL A 52 -1.75 -6.17 -0.50
CA VAL A 52 -1.56 -5.03 0.41
C VAL A 52 -2.13 -5.32 1.81
N LYS A 53 -3.23 -6.08 1.91
CA LYS A 53 -3.78 -6.51 3.22
C LYS A 53 -2.86 -7.47 3.94
N ASP A 54 -2.26 -8.41 3.21
CA ASP A 54 -1.34 -9.38 3.80
C ASP A 54 -0.10 -8.68 4.37
N ILE A 55 0.41 -7.65 3.68
CA ILE A 55 1.53 -6.83 4.18
C ILE A 55 1.13 -6.02 5.42
N LEU A 56 -0.05 -5.39 5.43
CA LEU A 56 -0.54 -4.57 6.55
C LEU A 56 -0.93 -5.35 7.81
N SER A 57 -1.06 -6.67 7.69
CA SER A 57 -1.49 -7.56 8.78
C SER A 57 -0.32 -8.33 9.42
N SER A 58 0.89 -8.21 8.86
CA SER A 58 2.15 -8.71 9.40
C SER A 58 2.69 -7.78 10.49
#